data_AF-A0A922ZUY2-F1
#
_entry.id   AF-A0A922ZUY2-F1
#
_cell.length_a   1.000
_cell.length_b   1.000
_cell.length_c   1.000
_cell.angle_alpha   90.00
_cell.angle_beta   90.00
_cell.angle_gamma   90.00
#
_symmetry.space_group_name_H-M   'P 1'
#
loop_
_entity.id
_entity.type
_entity.pdbx_description
1 polymer ?
#
loop_
_entity_poly.entity_id
_entity_poly.type
_entity_poly.pdbx_seq_one_letter_code
_entity_poly.pdbx_strand_id
1 'polypeptide(L)'
;MSDLIQINLIPHTKLSNEALQNLIEQFVSRDGIDSGHVDTPLEKKVEIIKSQLNRGEIVIIFDPHTQTCDIIPKDQIPPEIHIQGDKPEKSPPIKSIK
;
A
#
# COMPACT_ATOMS: atom_id res chain seq x y z
N MET A 1 -11.45 -22.23 -18.89
CA MET A 1 -12.19 -21.43 -17.90
C MET A 1 -11.12 -20.91 -16.96
N SER A 2 -10.59 -19.73 -17.27
CA SER A 2 -9.59 -19.09 -16.44
C SER A 2 -10.33 -17.98 -15.73
N ASP A 3 -10.66 -18.18 -14.45
CA ASP A 3 -11.16 -17.13 -13.58
C ASP A 3 -10.08 -16.05 -13.51
N LEU A 4 -10.24 -15.00 -14.34
CA LEU A 4 -9.39 -13.82 -14.31
C LEU A 4 -9.55 -13.20 -12.92
N ILE A 5 -8.46 -13.18 -12.15
CA ILE A 5 -8.46 -12.60 -10.82
C ILE A 5 -8.58 -11.08 -11.01
N GLN A 6 -9.78 -10.54 -10.83
CA GLN A 6 -10.04 -9.12 -10.99
C GLN A 6 -9.56 -8.38 -9.74
N ILE A 7 -8.29 -8.00 -9.72
CA ILE A 7 -7.72 -7.20 -8.63
C ILE A 7 -7.82 -5.72 -8.99
N ASN A 8 -8.35 -4.92 -8.06
CA ASN A 8 -8.49 -3.47 -8.23
C ASN A 8 -7.47 -2.74 -7.35
N LEU A 9 -6.75 -1.77 -7.92
CA LEU A 9 -5.91 -0.88 -7.13
C LEU A 9 -6.76 0.22 -6.49
N ILE A 10 -6.64 0.38 -5.17
CA ILE A 10 -7.36 1.40 -4.42
C ILE A 10 -6.39 2.38 -3.75
N PRO A 11 -6.67 3.70 -3.79
CA PRO A 11 -5.84 4.66 -3.08
C PRO A 11 -6.06 4.52 -1.58
N HIS A 12 -4.97 4.64 -0.81
CA HIS A 12 -5.00 4.57 0.65
C HIS A 12 -5.89 5.64 1.30
N THR A 13 -6.19 6.73 0.59
CA THR A 13 -7.10 7.80 1.02
C THR A 13 -8.57 7.40 1.04
N LYS A 14 -8.94 6.29 0.36
CA LYS A 14 -10.30 5.74 0.40
C LYS A 14 -10.52 4.77 1.57
N LEU A 15 -9.46 4.38 2.27
CA LEU A 15 -9.55 3.51 3.44
C LEU A 15 -9.65 4.36 4.71
N SER A 16 -10.44 3.86 5.66
CA SER A 16 -10.42 4.38 7.03
C SER A 16 -9.05 4.17 7.65
N ASN A 17 -8.63 5.06 8.56
CA ASN A 17 -7.34 4.94 9.25
C ASN A 17 -7.17 3.57 9.93
N GLU A 18 -8.24 3.06 10.55
CA GLU A 18 -8.23 1.74 11.22
C GLU A 18 -8.04 0.59 10.25
N ALA A 19 -8.68 0.64 9.07
CA ALA A 19 -8.50 -0.37 8.03
C ALA A 19 -7.08 -0.31 7.46
N LEU A 20 -6.58 0.88 7.16
CA LEU A 20 -5.22 1.08 6.69
C LEU A 20 -4.18 0.57 7.71
N GLN A 21 -4.40 0.85 9.00
CA GLN A 21 -3.52 0.40 10.08
C GLN A 21 -3.49 -1.13 10.19
N ASN A 22 -4.66 -1.79 10.19
CA ASN A 22 -4.74 -3.25 10.19
C ASN A 22 -4.00 -3.86 8.99
N LEU A 23 -4.17 -3.29 7.78
CA LEU A 23 -3.48 -3.74 6.59
C LEU A 23 -1.96 -3.59 6.71
N ILE A 24 -1.51 -2.48 7.28
CA ILE A 24 -0.09 -2.22 7.54
C ILE A 24 0.47 -3.23 8.54
N GLU A 25 -0.26 -3.53 9.62
CA GLU A 25 0.14 -4.51 10.62
C GLU A 25 0.27 -5.92 10.02
N GLN A 26 -0.69 -6.31 9.17
CA GLN A 26 -0.65 -7.58 8.46
C GLN A 26 0.51 -7.64 7.45
N PHE A 27 0.73 -6.56 6.70
CA PHE A 27 1.83 -6.47 5.75
C PHE A 27 3.19 -6.57 6.43
N VAL A 28 3.41 -5.79 7.51
CA VAL A 28 4.65 -5.83 8.28
C VAL A 28 4.85 -7.20 8.94
N SER A 29 3.78 -7.85 9.41
CA SER A 29 3.84 -9.21 9.95
C SER A 29 4.20 -10.26 8.90
N ARG A 30 3.72 -10.12 7.66
CA ARG A 30 3.93 -11.11 6.58
C ARG A 30 5.27 -10.97 5.89
N ASP A 31 5.60 -9.75 5.47
CA ASP A 31 6.80 -9.49 4.67
C ASP A 31 8.07 -9.60 5.53
N GLY A 32 7.90 -9.61 6.86
CA GLY A 32 9.03 -9.69 7.76
C GLY A 32 9.99 -8.56 7.45
N ILE A 33 9.46 -7.33 7.25
CA ILE A 33 10.25 -6.12 7.46
C ILE A 33 10.58 -6.16 8.95
N ASP A 34 11.59 -6.96 9.25
CA ASP A 34 12.44 -6.94 10.42
C ASP A 34 13.06 -5.55 10.37
N SER A 35 12.23 -4.57 10.70
CA SER A 35 12.69 -3.32 11.25
C SER A 35 13.41 -3.83 12.47
N GLY A 36 14.73 -4.06 12.38
CA GLY A 36 15.59 -4.74 13.37
C GLY A 36 15.71 -3.99 14.70
N HIS A 37 14.66 -3.27 15.03
CA HIS A 37 14.37 -2.47 16.18
C HIS A 37 12.98 -2.92 16.61
N VAL A 38 12.95 -3.86 17.55
CA VAL A 38 11.79 -4.31 18.33
C VAL A 38 10.99 -3.12 18.90
N ASP A 39 11.58 -1.92 18.91
CA ASP A 39 11.05 -0.69 19.49
C ASP A 39 10.43 0.30 18.49
N THR A 40 10.29 -0.01 17.19
CA THR A 40 9.67 0.96 16.27
C THR A 40 8.16 1.03 16.53
N PRO A 41 7.63 2.17 17.03
CA PRO A 41 6.22 2.28 17.35
C PRO A 41 5.37 2.10 16.10
N LEU A 42 4.19 1.53 16.27
CA LEU A 42 3.27 1.26 15.16
C LEU A 42 2.99 2.52 14.33
N GLU A 43 2.88 3.68 14.97
CA GLU A 43 2.74 4.98 14.31
C GLU A 43 3.87 5.28 13.32
N LYS A 44 5.13 5.04 13.69
CA LYS A 44 6.29 5.21 12.80
C LYS A 44 6.21 4.28 11.59
N LYS A 45 5.81 3.03 11.80
CA LYS A 45 5.63 2.05 10.69
C LYS A 45 4.53 2.52 9.75
N VAL A 46 3.43 3.03 10.30
CA VAL A 46 2.33 3.61 9.50
C VAL A 46 2.82 4.79 8.67
N GLU A 47 3.63 5.68 9.23
CA GLU A 47 4.22 6.80 8.47
C GLU A 47 5.15 6.33 7.34
N ILE A 48 6.00 5.33 7.61
CA ILE A 48 6.90 4.74 6.60
C ILE A 48 6.09 4.14 5.45
N ILE A 49 5.07 3.34 5.75
CA ILE A 49 4.21 2.73 4.74
C ILE A 49 3.42 3.78 3.98
N LYS A 50 2.86 4.80 4.65
CA LYS A 50 2.22 5.94 3.97
C LYS A 50 3.18 6.66 3.03
N SER A 51 4.45 6.81 3.39
CA SER A 51 5.46 7.39 2.52
C SER A 51 5.74 6.52 1.29
N GLN A 52 5.86 5.21 1.47
CA GLN A 52 6.03 4.25 0.36
C GLN A 52 4.81 4.20 -0.57
N LEU A 53 3.60 4.26 -0.01
CA LEU A 53 2.34 4.37 -0.76
C LEU A 53 2.30 5.66 -1.59
N ASN A 54 2.75 6.78 -1.02
CA ASN A 54 2.86 8.05 -1.76
C ASN A 54 3.93 8.02 -2.86
N ARG A 55 5.04 7.29 -2.64
CA ARG A 55 6.09 7.07 -3.65
C ARG A 55 5.67 6.09 -4.74
N GLY A 56 4.63 5.28 -4.49
CA GLY A 56 4.19 4.21 -5.38
C GLY A 56 5.14 3.00 -5.37
N GLU A 57 5.89 2.80 -4.29
CA GLU A 57 6.74 1.62 -4.09
C GLU A 57 5.91 0.39 -3.68
N ILE A 58 4.85 0.64 -2.91
CA ILE A 58 3.83 -0.32 -2.53
C ILE A 58 2.46 0.22 -2.92
N VAL A 59 1.51 -0.67 -3.12
CA VAL A 59 0.15 -0.34 -3.53
C VAL A 59 -0.84 -1.17 -2.73
N ILE A 60 -2.06 -0.65 -2.61
CA ILE A 60 -3.16 -1.37 -1.99
C ILE A 60 -4.01 -1.99 -3.08
N ILE A 61 -4.17 -3.30 -2.99
CA ILE A 61 -5.04 -4.08 -3.85
C ILE A 61 -6.32 -4.44 -3.11
N PHE A 62 -7.42 -4.44 -3.85
CA PHE A 62 -8.72 -4.89 -3.41
C PHE A 62 -9.16 -6.06 -4.29
N ASP A 63 -9.48 -7.17 -3.65
CA ASP A 63 -10.09 -8.32 -4.30
C ASP A 63 -11.61 -8.25 -4.08
N PRO A 64 -12.41 -7.99 -5.13
CA PRO A 64 -13.87 -7.96 -5.05
C PRO A 64 -14.50 -9.34 -4.84
N HIS A 65 -13.80 -10.43 -5.17
CA HIS A 65 -14.30 -11.80 -4.98
C HIS A 65 -14.30 -12.18 -3.51
N THR A 66 -13.19 -11.89 -2.82
CA THR A 66 -13.05 -12.15 -1.38
C THR A 66 -13.40 -10.92 -0.51
N GLN A 67 -13.71 -9.79 -1.15
CA GLN A 67 -13.94 -8.50 -0.51
C GLN A 67 -12.82 -8.08 0.45
N THR A 68 -11.58 -8.46 0.13
CA THR A 68 -10.41 -8.26 0.99
C THR A 68 -9.48 -7.21 0.40
N CYS A 69 -8.86 -6.43 1.28
CA CYS A 69 -7.80 -5.49 0.91
C CYS A 69 -6.45 -6.09 1.32
N ASP A 70 -5.41 -5.86 0.54
CA ASP A 70 -4.05 -6.28 0.87
C ASP A 70 -3.04 -5.24 0.37
N ILE A 71 -1.84 -5.22 0.96
CA ILE A 71 -0.76 -4.31 0.56
C ILE A 71 0.31 -5.17 -0.10
N ILE A 72 0.67 -4.83 -1.33
CA ILE A 72 1.74 -5.52 -2.05
C ILE A 72 2.76 -4.53 -2.59
N PRO A 73 4.05 -4.90 -2.64
CA PRO A 73 5.03 -4.11 -3.35
C PRO A 73 4.67 -4.06 -4.83
N LYS A 74 4.96 -2.93 -5.47
CA LYS A 74 4.67 -2.70 -6.89
C LYS A 74 5.31 -3.77 -7.79
N ASP A 75 6.43 -4.32 -7.36
CA ASP A 75 7.16 -5.39 -8.07
C ASP A 75 6.40 -6.73 -8.06
N GLN A 76 5.51 -6.95 -7.08
CA GLN A 76 4.72 -8.18 -6.93
C GLN A 76 3.32 -8.06 -7.56
N ILE A 77 3.02 -6.96 -8.24
CA ILE A 77 1.76 -6.76 -8.99
C ILE A 77 1.72 -7.77 -10.14
N PRO A 78 0.81 -8.76 -10.14
CA PRO A 78 0.61 -9.63 -11.31
C PRO A 78 0.29 -8.80 -12.56
N PRO A 79 0.70 -9.25 -13.76
CA PRO A 79 0.52 -8.50 -15.01
C PRO A 79 -0.95 -8.31 -15.43
N GLU A 80 -1.90 -8.98 -14.78
CA GLU A 80 -3.32 -8.99 -15.14
C GLU A 80 -4.16 -7.93 -14.41
N ILE A 81 -3.53 -7.04 -13.63
CA ILE A 81 -4.23 -6.06 -12.80
C ILE A 81 -4.71 -4.87 -13.64
N HIS A 82 -5.99 -4.55 -13.54
CA HIS A 82 -6.54 -3.31 -14.09
C HIS A 82 -6.16 -2.14 -13.18
N ILE A 83 -5.18 -1.35 -13.63
CA ILE A 83 -4.78 -0.11 -12.96
C ILE A 83 -5.79 0.97 -13.32
N GLN A 84 -6.80 1.17 -12.47
CA GLN A 84 -7.61 2.38 -12.51
C GLN A 84 -6.75 3.52 -11.93
N GLY A 85 -5.89 4.08 -12.77
CA GLY A 85 -4.89 5.06 -12.39
C GLY A 85 -5.51 6.38 -11.93
N ASP A 86 -5.78 6.49 -10.64
CA ASP A 86 -5.67 7.78 -9.95
C ASP A 86 -4.17 8.00 -9.72
N LYS A 87 -3.53 8.71 -10.65
CA LYS A 87 -2.13 9.15 -10.47
C LYS A 87 -2.01 9.76 -9.06
N PRO A 88 -1.06 9.32 -8.21
CA PRO A 88 -0.73 10.09 -7.03
C PRO A 88 -0.04 11.39 -7.49
N GLU A 89 -0.83 12.39 -7.90
CA GLU A 89 -0.37 13.75 -8.15
C GLU A 89 -0.14 14.43 -6.80
N LYS A 90 0.85 13.97 -6.05
CA LYS A 90 1.56 14.77 -5.06
C LYS A 90 3.03 14.39 -5.09
N SER A 91 3.70 14.76 -6.18
CA SER A 91 5.11 15.14 -6.04
C SER A 91 5.16 16.20 -4.94
N PRO A 92 5.94 16.00 -3.85
CA PRO A 92 6.10 17.06 -2.86
C PRO A 92 6.71 18.27 -3.58
N PRO A 93 6.24 19.50 -3.33
CA PRO A 93 6.93 20.66 -3.85
C PRO A 93 8.31 20.69 -3.20
N ILE A 94 9.33 20.36 -3.98
CA ILE A 94 10.70 20.77 -3.69
C ILE A 94 10.68 22.29 -3.83
N LYS A 95 10.44 23.01 -2.74
CA LYS A 95 10.78 24.44 -2.67
C LYS A 95 12.02 24.60 -1.81
N SER A 96 13.13 24.53 -2.55
CA SER A 96 14.37 25.28 -2.39
C SER A 96 14.71 25.85 -1.01
N ILE A 97 15.83 25.36 -0.50
CA ILE A 97 16.82 26.17 0.22
C ILE A 97 16.92 27.59 -0.39
N LYS A 98 16.78 28.59 0.47
CA LYS A 98 17.38 29.91 0.34
C LYS A 98 17.93 30.31 1.70
#